data_AF-A0A7W0KFN0-F1
#
_entry.id   AF-A0A7W0KFN0-F1
#
_cell.length_a   1.000
_cell.length_b   1.000
_cell.length_c   1.000
_cell.angle_alpha   90.00
_cell.angle_beta   90.00
_cell.angle_gamma   90.00
#
_symmetry.space_group_name_H-M   'P 1'
#
loop_
_entity.id
_entity.type
_entity.pdbx_description
1 polymer ?
#
loop_
_entity_poly.entity_id
_entity_poly.type
_entity_poly.pdbx_seq_one_letter_code
_entity_poly.pdbx_strand_id
1 'polypeptide(L)'
;MATITINETQIRQGDAARAKRDRRMRHIQTQWVPRIILILMCLVFILPFYWMLALGLKSNTELAIYPPTLYPNDPQWQNFRQSTEVFPFWSFARNTLFITVLTIVGAVISNPIIAYGFSRIDWPGRDKVFLLVLATVFMPFPVIIVALVDTYARLGWMNTYL
;
A
#
# COMPACT_ATOMS: atom_id res chain seq x y z
N MET A 1 -18.23 67.10 13.86
CA MET A 1 -18.32 65.71 14.37
C MET A 1 -18.60 64.67 13.28
N ALA A 2 -19.45 64.93 12.28
CA ALA A 2 -19.77 63.95 11.23
C ALA A 2 -18.58 63.50 10.36
N THR A 3 -17.61 64.38 10.08
CA THR A 3 -16.47 64.06 9.18
C THR A 3 -15.44 63.10 9.78
N ILE A 4 -15.31 63.05 11.11
CA ILE A 4 -14.33 62.18 11.80
C ILE A 4 -14.84 60.72 11.85
N THR A 5 -16.14 60.52 12.04
CA THR A 5 -16.76 59.19 12.10
C THR A 5 -16.73 58.44 10.76
N ILE A 6 -16.83 59.15 9.63
CA ILE A 6 -16.79 58.54 8.30
C ILE A 6 -15.40 57.95 8.01
N ASN A 7 -14.33 58.62 8.45
CA ASN A 7 -12.95 58.18 8.21
C ASN A 7 -12.62 56.88 8.98
N GLU A 8 -13.05 56.77 10.25
CA GLU A 8 -12.85 55.54 11.04
C GLU A 8 -13.64 54.34 10.49
N THR A 9 -14.85 54.55 9.98
CA THR A 9 -15.63 53.47 9.34
C THR A 9 -15.00 52.99 8.03
N GLN A 10 -14.45 53.90 7.22
CA GLN A 10 -13.74 53.55 5.98
C GLN A 10 -12.43 52.78 6.26
N ILE A 11 -11.66 53.20 7.27
CA ILE A 11 -10.43 52.51 7.69
C ILE A 11 -10.73 51.10 8.22
N ARG A 12 -11.73 50.96 9.12
CA ARG A 12 -12.15 49.66 9.64
C ARG A 12 -12.70 48.72 8.55
N GLN A 13 -13.38 49.25 7.54
CA GLN A 13 -13.85 48.46 6.39
C GLN A 13 -12.67 48.00 5.51
N GLY A 14 -11.65 48.84 5.32
CA GLY A 14 -10.42 48.48 4.60
C GLY A 14 -9.60 47.39 5.30
N ASP A 15 -9.48 47.46 6.62
CA ASP A 15 -8.73 46.47 7.42
C ASP A 15 -9.45 45.12 7.50
N ALA A 16 -10.79 45.13 7.63
CA ALA A 16 -11.60 43.91 7.60
C ALA A 16 -11.55 43.20 6.23
N ALA A 17 -11.50 43.96 5.13
CA ALA A 17 -11.35 43.41 3.78
C ALA A 17 -9.96 42.80 3.54
N ARG A 18 -8.89 43.44 4.05
CA ARG A 18 -7.51 42.92 4.00
C ARG A 18 -7.35 41.64 4.82
N ALA A 19 -7.86 41.61 6.06
CA ALA A 19 -7.83 40.42 6.91
C ALA A 19 -8.62 39.23 6.33
N LYS A 20 -9.75 39.48 5.66
CA LYS A 20 -10.49 38.44 4.91
C LYS A 20 -9.71 37.92 3.69
N ARG A 21 -9.00 38.79 2.97
CA ARG A 21 -8.18 38.40 1.82
C ARG A 21 -7.00 37.52 2.22
N ASP A 22 -6.32 37.87 3.32
CA ASP A 22 -5.18 37.11 3.83
C ASP A 22 -5.59 35.76 4.42
N ARG A 23 -6.75 35.68 5.10
CA ARG A 23 -7.33 34.39 5.52
C ARG A 23 -7.73 33.51 4.33
N ARG A 24 -8.30 34.08 3.26
CA ARG A 24 -8.68 33.33 2.05
C ARG A 24 -7.46 32.85 1.27
N MET A 25 -6.43 33.68 1.13
CA MET A 25 -5.17 33.31 0.48
C MET A 25 -4.39 32.26 1.27
N ARG A 26 -4.33 32.36 2.61
CA ARG A 26 -3.79 31.29 3.47
C ARG A 26 -4.56 29.99 3.31
N HIS A 27 -5.90 30.03 3.26
CA HIS A 27 -6.73 28.84 3.09
C HIS A 27 -6.51 28.15 1.74
N ILE A 28 -6.42 28.94 0.66
CA ILE A 28 -6.10 28.47 -0.69
C ILE A 28 -4.68 27.85 -0.69
N GLN A 29 -3.67 28.55 -0.20
CA GLN A 29 -2.29 28.03 -0.14
C GLN A 29 -2.17 26.75 0.71
N THR A 30 -2.85 26.66 1.86
CA THR A 30 -2.89 25.44 2.68
C THR A 30 -3.60 24.26 2.00
N GLN A 31 -4.39 24.48 0.94
CA GLN A 31 -5.06 23.40 0.22
C GLN A 31 -4.33 22.98 -1.06
N TRP A 32 -3.73 23.93 -1.80
CA TRP A 32 -3.06 23.60 -3.06
C TRP A 32 -1.67 22.99 -2.86
N VAL A 33 -0.92 23.45 -1.85
CA VAL A 33 0.41 22.90 -1.53
C VAL A 33 0.36 21.39 -1.23
N PRO A 34 -0.49 20.89 -0.29
CA PRO A 34 -0.56 19.45 -0.06
C PRO A 34 -1.07 18.70 -1.30
N ARG A 35 -2.02 19.26 -2.07
CA ARG A 35 -2.50 18.60 -3.30
C ARG A 35 -1.39 18.40 -4.33
N ILE A 36 -0.55 19.41 -4.57
CA ILE A 36 0.58 19.30 -5.51
C ILE A 36 1.60 18.27 -5.00
N ILE A 37 1.89 18.27 -3.69
CA ILE A 37 2.78 17.28 -3.08
C ILE A 37 2.21 15.86 -3.24
N LEU A 38 0.92 15.66 -2.98
CA LEU A 38 0.25 14.37 -3.16
C LEU A 38 0.31 13.91 -4.62
N ILE A 39 0.04 14.80 -5.58
CA ILE A 39 0.13 14.49 -7.02
C ILE A 39 1.56 14.07 -7.38
N LEU A 40 2.56 14.81 -6.89
CA LEU A 40 3.97 14.48 -7.15
C LEU A 40 4.34 13.12 -6.55
N MET A 41 3.91 12.81 -5.32
CA MET A 41 4.12 11.49 -4.73
C MET A 41 3.43 10.40 -5.53
N CYS A 42 2.18 10.58 -5.95
CA CYS A 42 1.47 9.64 -6.81
C CYS A 42 2.25 9.36 -8.10
N LEU A 43 2.81 10.39 -8.75
CA LEU A 43 3.64 10.22 -9.94
C LEU A 43 4.88 9.35 -9.66
N VAL A 44 5.55 9.59 -8.53
CA VAL A 44 6.71 8.78 -8.11
C VAL A 44 6.32 7.32 -7.88
N PHE A 45 5.16 7.06 -7.27
CA PHE A 45 4.66 5.70 -7.07
C PHE A 45 4.21 5.00 -8.36
N ILE A 46 3.80 5.74 -9.38
CA ILE A 46 3.41 5.19 -10.70
C ILE A 46 4.63 4.78 -11.53
N LEU A 47 5.80 5.42 -11.33
CA LEU A 47 7.03 5.11 -12.07
C LEU A 47 7.39 3.62 -12.14
N PRO A 48 7.42 2.83 -11.03
CA PRO A 48 7.72 1.40 -11.12
C PRO A 48 6.69 0.61 -11.95
N PHE A 49 5.42 1.00 -11.93
CA PHE A 49 4.38 0.37 -12.75
C PHE A 49 4.53 0.73 -14.23
N TYR A 50 4.84 1.99 -14.52
CA TYR A 50 5.18 2.42 -15.87
C TYR A 50 6.38 1.62 -16.40
N TRP A 51 7.43 1.49 -15.60
CA TRP A 51 8.62 0.74 -15.98
C TRP A 51 8.33 -0.75 -16.20
N MET A 52 7.50 -1.36 -15.36
CA MET A 52 7.06 -2.75 -15.51
C MET A 52 6.32 -2.98 -16.84
N LEU A 53 5.39 -2.08 -17.19
CA LEU A 53 4.66 -2.15 -18.45
C LEU A 53 5.60 -1.89 -19.65
N ALA A 54 6.42 -0.84 -19.57
CA ALA A 54 7.36 -0.51 -20.63
C ALA A 54 8.32 -1.67 -20.93
N LEU A 55 8.89 -2.32 -19.91
CA LEU A 55 9.74 -3.49 -20.09
C LEU A 55 8.97 -4.70 -20.63
N GLY A 56 7.74 -4.94 -20.18
CA GLY A 56 6.91 -6.04 -20.65
C GLY A 56 6.55 -5.93 -22.14
N LEU A 57 6.50 -4.71 -22.68
CA LEU A 57 6.20 -4.43 -24.09
C LEU A 57 7.44 -4.34 -25.00
N LYS A 58 8.65 -4.42 -24.47
CA LYS A 58 9.89 -4.36 -25.27
C LYS A 58 10.27 -5.72 -25.86
N SER A 59 10.96 -5.68 -26.99
CA SER A 59 11.61 -6.86 -27.56
C SER A 59 12.92 -7.19 -26.83
N ASN A 60 13.36 -8.44 -26.88
CA ASN A 60 14.65 -8.86 -26.29
C ASN A 60 15.85 -8.09 -26.85
N THR A 61 15.78 -7.69 -28.13
CA THR A 61 16.81 -6.86 -28.77
C THR A 61 16.81 -5.44 -28.23
N GLU A 62 15.64 -4.85 -27.98
CA GLU A 62 15.52 -3.51 -27.38
C GLU A 62 15.97 -3.48 -25.91
N LEU A 63 15.75 -4.56 -25.17
CA LEU A 63 16.23 -4.71 -23.78
C LEU A 63 17.77 -4.74 -23.67
N ALA A 64 18.46 -5.13 -24.75
CA ALA A 64 19.91 -5.23 -24.78
C ALA A 64 20.62 -3.93 -25.25
N ILE A 65 19.88 -2.91 -25.69
CA ILE A 65 20.44 -1.64 -26.17
C ILE A 65 20.78 -0.71 -24.97
N TYR A 66 21.95 -0.06 -25.04
CA TYR A 66 22.36 0.98 -24.11
C TYR A 66 22.55 2.31 -24.84
N PRO A 67 21.96 3.44 -24.38
CA PRO A 67 21.15 3.59 -23.17
C PRO A 67 19.74 2.97 -23.30
N PRO A 68 19.14 2.49 -22.19
CA PRO A 68 17.81 1.90 -22.22
C PRO A 68 16.77 2.95 -22.65
N THR A 69 15.93 2.59 -23.61
CA THR A 69 14.84 3.44 -24.09
C THR A 69 13.82 3.70 -22.98
N LEU A 70 13.26 4.90 -22.86
CA LEU A 70 12.23 5.16 -21.84
C LEU A 70 10.87 4.59 -22.23
N TYR A 71 10.56 4.61 -23.53
CA TYR A 71 9.33 4.07 -24.12
C TYR A 71 9.66 2.92 -25.08
N PRO A 72 8.75 1.95 -25.27
CA PRO A 72 8.93 0.89 -26.25
C PRO A 72 8.85 1.46 -27.67
N ASN A 73 9.83 1.18 -28.52
CA ASN A 73 9.80 1.61 -29.92
C ASN A 73 8.81 0.79 -30.75
N ASP A 74 8.72 -0.51 -30.46
CA ASP A 74 7.78 -1.44 -31.11
C ASP A 74 7.04 -2.26 -30.04
N PRO A 75 5.82 -1.86 -29.63
CA PRO A 75 5.08 -2.50 -28.55
C PRO A 75 4.70 -3.97 -28.84
N GLN A 76 5.37 -4.91 -28.19
CA GLN A 76 5.15 -6.36 -28.33
C GLN A 76 4.09 -6.87 -27.34
N TRP A 77 2.82 -6.73 -27.69
CA TRP A 77 1.71 -7.25 -26.88
C TRP A 77 1.70 -8.78 -26.77
N GLN A 78 2.33 -9.50 -27.71
CA GLN A 78 2.39 -10.96 -27.66
C GLN A 78 3.18 -11.46 -26.45
N ASN A 79 4.10 -10.66 -25.89
CA ASN A 79 4.87 -11.02 -24.69
C ASN A 79 3.96 -11.40 -23.51
N PHE A 80 2.84 -10.70 -23.32
CA PHE A 80 1.89 -11.02 -22.25
C PHE A 80 1.21 -12.37 -22.48
N ARG A 81 0.81 -12.67 -23.73
CA ARG A 81 0.23 -13.98 -24.06
C ARG A 81 1.27 -15.09 -23.90
N GLN A 82 2.44 -14.92 -24.49
CA GLN A 82 3.53 -15.90 -24.43
C GLN A 82 3.96 -16.17 -22.99
N SER A 83 3.99 -15.15 -22.12
CA SER A 83 4.33 -15.34 -20.70
C SER A 83 3.41 -16.33 -19.98
N THR A 84 2.14 -16.41 -20.39
CA THR A 84 1.17 -17.37 -19.82
C THR A 84 1.29 -18.78 -20.40
N GLU A 85 1.98 -18.93 -21.53
CA GLU A 85 2.20 -20.21 -22.23
C GLU A 85 3.56 -20.85 -21.86
N VAL A 86 4.58 -20.04 -21.52
CA VAL A 86 5.94 -20.53 -21.17
C VAL A 86 5.96 -21.28 -19.83
N PHE A 87 5.14 -20.86 -18.86
CA PHE A 87 4.99 -21.52 -17.57
C PHE A 87 3.52 -21.88 -17.35
N PRO A 88 3.20 -22.88 -16.48
CA PRO A 88 1.82 -23.21 -16.13
C PRO A 88 1.21 -22.12 -15.21
N PHE A 89 1.16 -20.87 -15.70
CA PHE A 89 0.73 -19.67 -15.00
C PHE A 89 -0.64 -19.86 -14.37
N TRP A 90 -1.60 -20.39 -15.14
CA TRP A 90 -2.96 -20.63 -14.66
C TRP A 90 -3.04 -21.67 -13.54
N SER A 91 -2.11 -22.61 -13.48
CA SER A 91 -2.05 -23.57 -12.36
C SER A 91 -1.50 -22.89 -11.11
N PHE A 92 -0.43 -22.09 -11.22
CA PHE A 92 0.10 -21.34 -10.09
C PHE A 92 -0.89 -20.28 -9.57
N ALA A 93 -1.59 -19.60 -10.46
CA ALA A 93 -2.64 -18.63 -10.11
C ALA A 93 -3.79 -19.31 -9.37
N ARG A 94 -4.26 -20.47 -9.84
CA ARG A 94 -5.31 -21.25 -9.17
C ARG A 94 -4.87 -21.77 -7.80
N ASN A 95 -3.66 -22.29 -7.68
CA ASN A 95 -3.12 -22.76 -6.40
C ASN A 95 -3.04 -21.61 -5.38
N THR A 96 -2.49 -20.47 -5.80
CA THR A 96 -2.37 -19.29 -4.94
C THR A 96 -3.75 -18.77 -4.52
N LEU A 97 -4.69 -18.70 -5.46
CA LEU A 97 -6.05 -18.26 -5.18
C LEU A 97 -6.75 -19.20 -4.18
N PHE A 98 -6.63 -20.51 -4.40
CA PHE A 98 -7.22 -21.52 -3.51
C PHE A 98 -6.67 -21.41 -2.08
N ILE A 99 -5.35 -21.39 -1.92
CA ILE A 99 -4.69 -21.28 -0.61
C ILE A 99 -5.03 -19.96 0.07
N THR A 100 -5.03 -18.85 -0.68
CA THR A 100 -5.32 -17.52 -0.16
C THR A 100 -6.76 -17.43 0.35
N VAL A 101 -7.73 -17.91 -0.43
CA VAL A 101 -9.14 -17.91 -0.02
C VAL A 101 -9.35 -18.74 1.24
N LEU A 102 -8.79 -19.95 1.29
CA LEU A 102 -8.91 -20.81 2.47
C LEU A 102 -8.28 -20.16 3.72
N THR A 103 -7.12 -19.52 3.55
CA THR A 103 -6.42 -18.80 4.62
C THR A 103 -7.24 -17.61 5.12
N ILE A 104 -7.81 -16.81 4.21
CA ILE A 104 -8.66 -15.66 4.57
C ILE A 104 -9.89 -16.12 5.35
N VAL A 105 -10.59 -17.15 4.89
CA VAL A 105 -11.77 -17.69 5.57
C VAL A 105 -11.40 -18.15 6.98
N GLY A 106 -10.33 -18.92 7.12
CA GLY A 106 -9.84 -19.38 8.43
C GLY A 106 -9.45 -18.24 9.37
N ALA A 107 -8.76 -17.23 8.84
CA ALA A 107 -8.34 -16.05 9.61
C ALA A 107 -9.53 -15.18 10.03
N VAL A 108 -10.49 -14.93 9.13
CA VAL A 108 -11.70 -14.12 9.42
C VAL A 108 -12.58 -14.78 10.46
N ILE A 109 -12.64 -16.10 10.52
CA ILE A 109 -13.39 -16.82 11.56
C ILE A 109 -12.62 -16.81 12.89
N SER A 110 -11.31 -17.08 12.85
CA SER A 110 -10.53 -17.29 14.07
C SER A 110 -10.13 -15.98 14.77
N ASN A 111 -9.71 -14.97 14.01
CA ASN A 111 -9.20 -13.70 14.55
C ASN A 111 -10.21 -12.97 15.45
N PRO A 112 -11.49 -12.79 15.08
CA PRO A 112 -12.44 -12.09 15.95
C PRO A 112 -12.74 -12.87 17.22
N ILE A 113 -12.75 -14.21 17.20
CA ILE A 113 -12.96 -15.03 18.40
C ILE A 113 -11.82 -14.79 19.40
N ILE A 114 -10.58 -14.86 18.90
CA ILE A 114 -9.38 -14.63 19.70
C ILE A 114 -9.35 -13.18 20.21
N ALA A 115 -9.57 -12.21 19.34
CA ALA A 115 -9.57 -10.79 19.69
C ALA A 115 -10.67 -10.43 20.70
N TYR A 116 -11.86 -11.03 20.59
CA TYR A 116 -12.94 -10.86 21.56
C TYR A 116 -12.55 -11.41 22.94
N GLY A 117 -11.90 -12.58 22.97
CA GLY A 117 -11.38 -13.18 24.19
C GLY A 117 -10.33 -12.32 24.90
N PHE A 118 -9.48 -11.62 24.16
CA PHE A 118 -8.49 -10.70 24.75
C PHE A 118 -9.05 -9.32 25.10
N SER A 119 -10.08 -8.82 24.40
CA SER A 119 -10.55 -7.44 24.58
C SER A 119 -11.77 -7.29 25.49
N ARG A 120 -12.64 -8.30 25.57
CA ARG A 120 -13.93 -8.19 26.28
C ARG A 120 -14.08 -9.13 27.46
N ILE A 121 -13.28 -10.20 27.53
CA ILE A 121 -13.36 -11.18 28.62
C ILE A 121 -12.19 -10.94 29.57
N ASP A 122 -12.50 -10.71 30.84
CA ASP A 122 -11.52 -10.66 31.93
C ASP A 122 -11.29 -12.08 32.46
N TRP A 123 -10.11 -12.63 32.20
CA TRP A 123 -9.72 -13.97 32.67
C TRP A 123 -8.32 -13.96 33.29
N PRO A 124 -8.05 -14.82 34.29
CA PRO A 124 -6.79 -14.80 35.03
C PRO A 124 -5.63 -15.23 34.13
N GLY A 125 -4.66 -14.33 33.93
CA GLY A 125 -3.45 -14.60 33.12
C GLY A 125 -3.49 -14.02 31.70
N ARG A 126 -4.56 -13.31 31.32
CA ARG A 126 -4.71 -12.65 30.02
C ARG A 126 -3.49 -11.86 29.59
N ASP A 127 -3.00 -10.98 30.46
CA ASP A 127 -1.93 -10.05 30.10
C ASP A 127 -0.59 -10.77 29.88
N LYS A 128 -0.37 -11.90 30.57
CA LYS A 128 0.81 -12.75 30.36
C LYS A 128 0.77 -13.45 29.01
N VAL A 129 -0.39 -14.00 28.62
CA VAL A 129 -0.54 -14.65 27.31
C VAL A 129 -0.52 -13.61 26.20
N PHE A 130 -1.08 -12.42 26.42
CA PHE A 130 -0.97 -11.31 25.47
C PHE A 130 0.50 -10.90 25.25
N LEU A 131 1.28 -10.80 26.33
CA LEU A 131 2.72 -10.54 26.24
C LEU A 131 3.46 -11.64 25.46
N LEU A 132 3.10 -12.91 25.67
CA LEU A 132 3.68 -14.04 24.93
C LEU A 132 3.36 -13.96 23.43
N VAL A 133 2.12 -13.63 23.06
CA VAL A 133 1.72 -13.42 21.66
C VAL A 133 2.53 -12.28 21.05
N LEU A 134 2.68 -11.16 21.78
CA LEU A 134 3.49 -10.04 21.31
C LEU A 134 4.97 -10.44 21.12
N ALA A 135 5.51 -11.27 22.01
CA ALA A 135 6.86 -11.82 21.87
C ALA A 135 7.03 -12.64 20.58
N THR A 136 6.00 -13.38 20.14
CA THR A 136 6.06 -14.12 18.86
C THR A 136 6.09 -13.22 17.62
N VAL A 137 5.52 -12.02 17.66
CA VAL A 137 5.56 -11.06 16.53
C VAL A 137 6.97 -10.52 16.31
N PHE A 138 7.82 -10.49 17.35
CA PHE A 138 9.22 -10.08 17.25
C PHE A 138 10.14 -11.16 16.66
N MET A 139 9.65 -12.39 16.45
CA MET A 139 10.49 -13.43 15.85
C MET A 139 10.81 -13.08 14.39
N PRO A 140 12.09 -13.14 13.98
CA PRO A 140 12.48 -12.85 12.61
C PRO A 140 12.03 -13.97 11.67
N PHE A 141 11.54 -13.57 10.48
CA PHE A 141 11.01 -14.50 9.48
C PHE A 141 11.95 -15.69 9.14
N PRO A 142 13.29 -15.51 9.00
CA PRO A 142 14.20 -16.62 8.72
C PRO A 142 14.21 -17.74 9.78
N VAL A 143 13.94 -17.41 11.05
CA VAL A 143 13.89 -18.43 12.13
C VAL A 143 12.60 -19.23 12.03
N ILE A 144 11.49 -18.56 11.71
CA ILE A 144 10.17 -19.18 11.57
C ILE A 144 10.18 -20.17 10.39
N ILE A 145 10.71 -19.76 9.23
CA ILE A 145 10.66 -20.60 8.03
C ILE A 145 11.48 -21.88 8.18
N VAL A 146 12.64 -21.84 8.85
CA VAL A 146 13.45 -23.05 9.09
C VAL A 146 12.71 -24.04 9.98
N ALA A 147 12.13 -23.58 11.08
CA ALA A 147 11.35 -24.42 11.98
C ALA A 147 10.08 -24.97 11.31
N LEU A 148 9.42 -24.15 10.48
CA LEU A 148 8.23 -24.55 9.74
C LEU A 148 8.55 -25.67 8.74
N VAL A 149 9.62 -25.52 7.95
CA VAL A 149 10.03 -26.54 6.97
C VAL A 149 10.41 -27.85 7.65
N ASP A 150 11.15 -27.82 8.76
CA ASP A 150 11.48 -29.05 9.51
C ASP A 150 10.22 -29.75 10.03
N THR A 151 9.26 -28.99 10.56
CA THR A 151 7.98 -29.53 11.06
C THR A 151 7.17 -30.16 9.91
N TYR A 152 7.04 -29.48 8.78
CA TYR A 152 6.33 -29.96 7.61
C TYR A 152 7.01 -31.17 6.96
N ALA A 153 8.35 -31.21 6.97
CA ALA A 153 9.12 -32.36 6.52
C ALA A 153 8.85 -33.60 7.38
N ARG A 154 8.81 -33.44 8.71
CA ARG A 154 8.46 -34.53 9.64
C ARG A 154 7.02 -35.02 9.47
N LEU A 155 6.10 -34.12 9.13
CA LEU A 155 4.69 -34.44 8.87
C LEU A 155 4.45 -35.04 7.48
N GLY A 156 5.44 -34.99 6.58
CA GLY A 156 5.29 -35.43 5.20
C GLY A 156 4.41 -34.53 4.34
N TRP A 157 4.17 -33.29 4.78
CA TRP A 157 3.33 -32.28 4.07
C TRP A 157 4.16 -31.37 3.16
N MET A 158 5.35 -31.82 2.79
CA MET A 158 6.20 -31.06 1.89
C MET A 158 5.59 -31.04 0.49
N ASN A 159 5.43 -29.84 -0.06
CA ASN A 159 4.89 -29.62 -1.40
C ASN A 159 3.44 -30.11 -1.58
N THR A 160 2.62 -30.03 -0.52
CA THR A 160 1.18 -30.32 -0.54
C THR A 160 0.32 -29.06 -0.37
N TYR A 161 -1.00 -29.19 -0.54
CA TYR A 161 -1.96 -28.10 -0.24
C TYR A 161 -2.20 -27.88 1.28
N LEU A 162 -1.79 -28.86 2.08
CA LEU A 162 -1.74 -28.80 3.55
C LEU A 162 -0.35 -28.38 3.98
#